data_AF-A0A7S2GPC2-F1
#
_entry.id   AF-A0A7S2GPC2-F1
#
_cell.length_a   1.000
_cell.length_b   1.000
_cell.length_c   1.000
_cell.angle_alpha   90.00
_cell.angle_beta   90.00
_cell.angle_gamma   90.00
#
_symmetry.space_group_name_H-M   'P 1'
#
loop_
_entity.id
_entity.type
_entity.pdbx_description
1 polymer ?
#
loop_
_entity_poly.entity_id
_entity_poly.type
_entity_poly.pdbx_seq_one_letter_code
_entity_poly.pdbx_strand_id
1 'polypeptide(L)'
;RWSTSLFPAHDPSLLNTELSDPDQIYDLDMSLERPEDNSQYVVSSSDESPTISKEATTFPHIVIVYIDDQGYNDMGPNSQDLSEMTPHITSLADDGVWLDKYYGMWICTASRGAL
;
A
#
# COMPACT_ATOMS: atom_id res chain seq x y z
N ARG A 1 -18.24 21.26 -25.09
CA ARG A 1 -18.89 22.05 -24.02
C ARG A 1 -19.66 21.07 -23.15
N TRP A 2 -19.24 20.83 -21.92
CA TRP A 2 -19.88 19.87 -21.01
C TRP A 2 -20.97 20.62 -20.23
N SER A 3 -22.17 20.02 -20.16
CA SER A 3 -23.38 20.61 -19.57
C SER A 3 -23.42 20.34 -18.06
N THR A 4 -23.49 21.41 -17.26
CA THR A 4 -23.63 21.35 -15.80
C THR A 4 -25.09 21.50 -15.40
N SER A 5 -25.87 20.41 -15.47
CA SER A 5 -27.24 20.41 -14.93
C SER A 5 -27.61 19.05 -14.35
N LEU A 6 -26.94 18.67 -13.27
CA LEU A 6 -27.36 17.56 -12.40
C LEU A 6 -26.96 17.87 -10.96
N PHE A 7 -27.51 18.95 -10.40
CA PHE A 7 -27.60 19.13 -8.96
C PHE A 7 -29.00 19.68 -8.63
N PRO A 8 -29.79 19.01 -7.77
CA PRO A 8 -31.04 19.57 -7.27
C PRO A 8 -30.77 20.84 -6.46
N ALA A 9 -31.67 21.82 -6.55
CA ALA A 9 -31.62 23.03 -5.75
C ALA A 9 -31.64 22.70 -4.25
N HIS A 10 -30.70 23.27 -3.50
CA HIS A 10 -30.56 23.09 -2.06
C HIS A 10 -31.73 23.78 -1.34
N ASP A 11 -32.45 23.06 -0.49
CA ASP A 11 -33.49 23.61 0.38
C ASP A 11 -32.86 24.55 1.42
N PRO A 12 -33.21 25.85 1.47
CA PRO A 12 -32.62 26.81 2.40
C PRO A 12 -33.19 26.70 3.83
N SER A 13 -34.13 25.80 4.12
CA SER A 13 -34.70 25.64 5.47
C SER A 13 -33.81 24.88 6.46
N LEU A 14 -32.75 24.22 5.99
CA LEU A 14 -31.80 23.49 6.86
C LEU A 14 -30.68 24.37 7.43
N LEU A 15 -30.69 25.68 7.15
CA LEU A 15 -29.58 26.58 7.48
C LEU A 15 -29.61 27.19 8.90
N ASN A 16 -30.50 26.72 9.78
CA ASN A 16 -30.68 27.26 11.13
C ASN A 16 -30.66 26.17 12.23
N THR A 17 -29.71 25.23 12.18
CA THR A 17 -29.31 24.55 13.42
C THR A 17 -28.08 25.28 13.94
N GLU A 18 -28.33 26.16 14.91
CA GLU A 18 -27.31 26.93 15.60
C GLU A 18 -26.21 26.01 16.14
N LEU A 19 -24.96 26.40 15.90
CA LEU A 19 -23.80 25.91 16.62
C LEU A 19 -23.96 26.27 18.10
N SER A 20 -24.48 25.32 18.88
CA SER A 20 -24.52 25.39 20.34
C SER A 20 -23.82 24.17 20.94
N ASP A 21 -22.52 24.04 20.68
CA ASP A 21 -21.48 23.60 21.63
C ASP A 21 -20.17 23.34 20.86
N PRO A 22 -19.07 24.08 21.14
CA PRO A 22 -17.77 23.81 20.50
C PRO A 22 -17.05 22.55 21.04
N ASP A 23 -17.63 21.87 22.05
CA ASP A 23 -16.99 20.75 22.76
C ASP A 23 -17.64 19.38 22.46
N GLN A 24 -18.40 19.25 21.38
CA GLN A 24 -19.04 17.97 21.02
C GLN A 24 -18.75 17.56 19.58
N ILE A 25 -18.10 16.38 19.46
CA ILE A 25 -18.03 15.47 18.30
C ILE A 25 -16.80 15.73 17.40
N TYR A 26 -15.77 14.88 17.34
CA TYR A 26 -15.74 13.41 17.39
C TYR A 26 -14.64 12.90 18.34
N ASP A 27 -15.03 12.24 19.43
CA ASP A 27 -14.19 11.21 20.03
C ASP A 27 -14.24 9.99 19.10
N LEU A 28 -13.38 10.03 18.07
CA LEU A 28 -12.93 8.80 17.42
C LEU A 28 -12.02 8.12 18.44
N ASP A 29 -12.63 7.29 19.27
CA ASP A 29 -11.93 6.30 20.07
C ASP A 29 -11.14 5.40 19.11
N MET A 30 -9.90 5.80 18.86
CA MET A 30 -8.85 5.04 18.20
C MET A 30 -8.11 4.16 19.21
N SER A 31 -8.80 3.67 20.24
CA SER A 31 -8.34 2.51 21.01
C SER A 31 -8.45 1.27 20.12
N LEU A 32 -7.49 1.15 19.20
CA LEU A 32 -7.02 -0.17 18.81
C LEU A 32 -6.46 -0.78 20.11
N GLU A 33 -7.29 -1.55 20.81
CA GLU A 33 -6.80 -2.51 21.78
C GLU A 33 -5.79 -3.38 21.03
N ARG A 34 -4.52 -3.08 21.26
CA ARG A 34 -3.41 -3.81 20.68
C ARG A 34 -3.56 -5.23 21.25
N PRO A 35 -3.77 -6.27 20.42
CA PRO A 35 -3.82 -7.62 20.95
C PRO A 35 -2.53 -7.82 21.76
N GLU A 36 -2.72 -8.17 23.03
CA GLU A 36 -1.63 -8.41 23.98
C GLU A 36 -0.67 -9.40 23.34
N ASP A 37 0.49 -8.89 22.92
CA ASP A 37 1.62 -9.69 22.48
C ASP A 37 2.11 -10.44 23.71
N ASN A 38 1.50 -11.60 23.98
CA ASN A 38 1.93 -12.55 24.99
C ASN A 38 3.20 -13.30 24.58
N SER A 39 4.09 -12.67 23.80
CA SER A 39 5.48 -13.08 23.73
C SER A 39 6.12 -12.83 25.10
N GLN A 40 5.99 -13.85 25.93
CA GLN A 40 6.63 -13.95 27.22
C GLN A 40 8.13 -13.75 27.02
N TYR A 41 8.66 -12.59 27.45
CA TYR A 41 10.10 -12.36 27.53
C TYR A 41 10.69 -13.29 28.60
N VAL A 42 11.04 -14.51 28.22
CA VAL A 42 11.87 -15.39 29.02
C VAL A 42 13.32 -14.99 28.75
N VAL A 43 13.84 -14.06 29.56
CA VAL A 43 15.29 -13.80 29.59
C VAL A 43 15.95 -14.99 30.29
N SER A 44 16.23 -16.03 29.51
CA SER A 44 17.19 -17.06 29.88
C SER A 44 18.56 -16.59 29.41
N SER A 45 19.35 -16.07 30.34
CA SER A 45 20.76 -15.77 30.08
C SER A 45 21.54 -17.07 29.89
N SER A 46 21.73 -17.46 28.64
CA SER A 46 22.78 -18.36 28.22
C SER A 46 23.11 -18.05 26.76
N ASP A 47 24.40 -18.01 26.49
CA ASP A 47 25.13 -17.55 25.31
C ASP A 47 24.78 -18.34 24.01
N GLU A 48 23.51 -18.34 23.63
CA GLU A 48 23.01 -19.03 22.44
C GLU A 48 22.28 -18.02 21.54
N SER A 49 22.79 -17.87 20.32
CA SER A 49 22.19 -17.03 19.30
C SER A 49 20.74 -17.46 19.09
N PRO A 50 19.74 -16.57 19.18
CA PRO A 50 18.35 -16.98 19.09
C PRO A 50 18.06 -17.46 17.67
N THR A 51 18.09 -18.78 17.46
CA THR A 51 17.44 -19.41 16.31
C THR A 51 15.94 -19.27 16.50
N ILE A 52 15.40 -18.15 16.04
CA ILE A 52 13.97 -17.94 15.88
C ILE A 52 13.50 -18.95 14.83
N SER A 53 12.92 -20.06 15.26
CA SER A 53 12.18 -20.96 14.39
C SER A 53 10.97 -20.20 13.86
N LYS A 54 11.02 -19.83 12.58
CA LYS A 54 9.93 -19.13 11.89
C LYS A 54 8.70 -20.03 11.87
N GLU A 55 7.75 -19.80 12.77
CA GLU A 55 6.41 -20.37 12.70
C GLU A 55 5.83 -20.06 11.31
N ALA A 56 5.46 -21.12 10.58
CA ALA A 56 4.95 -20.98 9.23
C ALA A 56 3.56 -20.36 9.30
N THR A 57 3.43 -19.09 8.92
CA THR A 57 2.13 -18.44 8.80
C THR A 57 1.31 -19.18 7.74
N THR A 58 0.06 -19.50 8.05
CA THR A 58 -0.85 -20.20 7.13
C THR A 58 -1.22 -19.37 5.90
N PHE A 59 -0.97 -18.06 5.95
CA PHE A 59 -1.14 -17.14 4.83
C PHE A 59 0.23 -16.75 4.26
N PRO A 60 0.36 -16.70 2.92
CA PRO A 60 1.59 -16.22 2.30
C PRO A 60 1.76 -14.71 2.57
N HIS A 61 3.00 -14.29 2.79
CA HIS A 61 3.32 -12.87 2.80
C HIS A 61 3.34 -12.33 1.37
N ILE A 62 2.74 -11.16 1.18
CA ILE A 62 2.73 -10.46 -0.12
C ILE A 62 3.60 -9.21 0.04
N VAL A 63 4.59 -9.05 -0.83
CA VAL A 63 5.44 -7.86 -0.92
C VAL A 63 5.25 -7.26 -2.31
N ILE A 64 4.77 -6.01 -2.36
CA ILE A 64 4.59 -5.27 -3.61
C ILE A 64 5.69 -4.21 -3.67
N VAL A 65 6.52 -4.28 -4.72
CA VAL A 65 7.50 -3.24 -5.04
C VAL A 65 6.97 -2.49 -6.25
N TYR A 66 6.65 -1.20 -6.07
CA TYR A 66 6.14 -0.33 -7.11
C TYR A 66 7.12 0.83 -7.35
N ILE A 67 7.55 1.00 -8.59
CA ILE A 67 8.60 1.95 -8.98
C ILE A 67 7.95 3.13 -9.70
N ASP A 68 8.30 4.34 -9.29
CA ASP A 68 7.80 5.56 -9.92
C ASP A 68 8.55 5.87 -11.21
N ASP A 69 7.86 6.44 -12.20
CA ASP A 69 8.41 6.87 -13.49
C ASP A 69 9.23 5.80 -14.27
N GLN A 70 9.03 4.51 -13.96
CA GLN A 70 9.72 3.42 -14.65
C GLN A 70 9.12 3.19 -16.05
N GLY A 71 9.97 3.35 -17.07
CA GLY A 71 9.67 3.08 -18.46
C GLY A 71 9.91 1.62 -18.85
N TYR A 72 9.24 1.18 -19.93
CA TYR A 72 9.24 -0.22 -20.38
C TYR A 72 10.63 -0.82 -20.64
N ASN A 73 11.59 -0.01 -21.11
CA ASN A 73 12.95 -0.44 -21.46
C ASN A 73 13.96 -0.28 -20.30
N ASP A 74 13.51 0.12 -19.10
CA ASP A 74 14.44 0.54 -18.06
C ASP A 74 15.01 -0.62 -17.22
N MET A 75 14.37 -1.80 -17.23
CA MET A 75 14.74 -2.91 -16.32
C MET A 75 14.49 -4.30 -16.92
N GLY A 76 15.26 -5.27 -16.43
CA GLY A 76 15.04 -6.69 -16.67
C GLY A 76 15.14 -7.09 -18.14
N PRO A 77 14.40 -8.14 -18.56
CA PRO A 77 14.47 -8.71 -19.91
C PRO A 77 14.09 -7.75 -21.05
N ASN A 78 13.33 -6.69 -20.75
CA ASN A 78 12.90 -5.72 -21.76
C ASN A 78 13.96 -4.66 -22.06
N SER A 79 14.96 -4.52 -21.19
CA SER A 79 16.00 -3.51 -21.36
C SER A 79 17.03 -3.91 -22.42
N GLN A 80 17.32 -3.00 -23.34
CA GLN A 80 18.31 -3.21 -24.41
C GLN A 80 19.75 -2.89 -23.99
N ASP A 81 19.93 -1.99 -23.03
CA ASP A 81 21.22 -1.41 -22.65
C ASP A 81 21.51 -1.49 -21.15
N LEU A 82 20.49 -1.74 -20.31
CA LEU A 82 20.61 -1.74 -18.85
C LEU A 82 20.23 -3.08 -18.19
N SER A 83 20.08 -4.17 -18.96
CA SER A 83 19.71 -5.49 -18.41
C SER A 83 20.62 -5.92 -17.25
N GLU A 84 21.94 -5.74 -17.43
CA GLU A 84 22.97 -6.05 -16.43
C GLU A 84 22.92 -5.16 -15.17
N MET A 85 22.25 -4.01 -15.23
CA MET A 85 22.09 -3.10 -14.08
C MET A 85 20.99 -3.54 -13.12
N THR A 86 20.17 -4.52 -13.53
CA THR A 86 19.04 -5.03 -12.74
C THR A 86 19.10 -6.55 -12.53
N PRO A 87 20.21 -7.09 -11.99
CA PRO A 87 20.41 -8.53 -11.91
C PRO A 87 19.40 -9.21 -10.96
N HIS A 88 18.99 -8.53 -9.89
CA HIS A 88 17.99 -9.08 -8.96
C HIS A 88 16.57 -9.12 -9.55
N ILE A 89 16.20 -8.13 -10.36
CA ILE A 89 14.90 -8.14 -11.05
C ILE A 89 14.90 -9.24 -12.11
N THR A 90 16.01 -9.41 -12.84
CA THR A 90 16.16 -10.48 -13.81
C THR A 90 16.05 -11.86 -13.15
N SER A 91 16.72 -12.09 -12.03
CA SER A 91 16.59 -13.34 -11.27
C SER A 91 15.16 -13.60 -10.78
N LEU A 92 14.43 -12.57 -10.35
CA LEU A 92 13.02 -12.70 -9.96
C LEU A 92 12.10 -13.04 -11.15
N ALA A 93 12.44 -12.56 -12.34
CA ALA A 93 11.73 -12.89 -13.57
C ALA A 93 11.98 -14.35 -13.98
N ASP A 94 13.22 -14.84 -13.85
CA ASP A 94 13.62 -16.21 -14.16
C ASP A 94 12.96 -17.23 -13.21
N ASP A 95 12.90 -16.91 -11.92
CA ASP A 95 12.26 -17.76 -10.89
C ASP A 95 10.72 -17.61 -10.87
N GLY A 96 10.19 -16.67 -11.65
CA GLY A 96 8.81 -16.21 -11.57
C GLY A 96 8.11 -16.08 -12.92
N VAL A 97 7.26 -15.06 -13.03
CA VAL A 97 6.50 -14.76 -14.24
C VAL A 97 6.76 -13.31 -14.63
N TRP A 98 7.30 -13.12 -15.84
CA TRP A 98 7.46 -11.80 -16.46
C TRP A 98 6.25 -11.46 -17.33
N LEU A 99 5.63 -10.31 -17.09
CA LEU A 99 4.53 -9.82 -17.90
C LEU A 99 5.08 -8.81 -18.92
N ASP A 100 5.24 -9.23 -20.18
CA ASP A 100 5.85 -8.41 -21.25
C ASP A 100 4.92 -7.32 -21.81
N LYS A 101 3.61 -7.40 -21.51
CA LYS A 101 2.56 -6.52 -22.04
C LYS A 101 1.66 -6.01 -20.93
N TYR A 102 2.18 -5.07 -20.15
CA TYR A 102 1.42 -4.33 -19.14
C TYR A 102 1.15 -2.90 -19.62
N TYR A 103 -0.03 -2.38 -19.28
CA TYR A 103 -0.45 -1.03 -19.65
C TYR A 103 -0.95 -0.31 -18.41
N GLY A 104 -0.51 0.93 -18.24
CA GLY A 104 -0.87 1.76 -17.09
C GLY A 104 -1.19 3.19 -17.51
N MET A 105 -1.62 3.98 -16.54
CA MET A 105 -1.80 5.41 -16.74
C MET A 105 -0.43 6.09 -16.75
N TRP A 106 -0.17 6.91 -17.78
CA TRP A 106 0.99 7.81 -17.86
C TRP A 106 1.08 8.92 -16.78
N ILE A 107 0.10 9.00 -15.87
CA ILE A 107 0.08 9.98 -14.78
C ILE A 107 0.18 9.23 -13.46
N CYS A 108 1.21 9.50 -12.66
CA CYS A 108 1.52 8.71 -11.45
C CYS A 108 0.39 8.74 -10.42
N THR A 109 -0.33 9.86 -10.27
CA THR A 109 -1.48 9.94 -9.35
C THR A 109 -2.62 9.02 -9.77
N ALA A 110 -2.97 9.00 -11.06
CA ALA A 110 -4.02 8.11 -11.57
C ALA A 110 -3.56 6.65 -11.59
N SER A 111 -2.29 6.38 -11.89
CA SER A 111 -1.70 5.03 -11.86
C SER A 111 -1.74 4.45 -10.44
N ARG A 112 -1.28 5.22 -9.45
CA ARG A 112 -1.31 4.81 -8.04
C ARG A 112 -2.74 4.65 -7.50
N GLY A 113 -3.69 5.46 -7.97
CA GLY A 113 -5.09 5.30 -7.58
C GLY A 113 -5.80 4.09 -8.19
N ALA A 114 -5.22 3.45 -9.22
CA ALA A 114 -5.76 2.26 -9.86
C ALA A 114 -5.19 0.94 -9.29
N LEU A 115 -4.11 1.02 -8.51
CA LEU A 115 -3.50 -0.09 -7.79
C LEU A 115 -4.24 -0.35 -6.46
#